data_AF-A0A7W1PPT9-F1
#
_entry.id   AF-A0A7W1PPT9-F1
#
_cell.length_a   1.000
_cell.length_b   1.000
_cell.length_c   1.000
_cell.angle_alpha   90.00
_cell.angle_beta   90.00
_cell.angle_gamma   90.00
#
_symmetry.space_group_name_H-M   'P 1'
#
loop_
_entity.id
_entity.type
_entity.pdbx_description
1 polymer ?
#
loop_
_entity_poly.entity_id
_entity_poly.type
_entity_poly.pdbx_seq_one_letter_code
_entity_poly.pdbx_strand_id
1 'polypeptide(L)'
;VATKYPRLAQAHFGAAGRPVDIIQVNGAVEVAPLLHLSHWIVDLVDTGNTLRANGLHERETILECGAVLVANRASQKLKLERYLALMEKLEGAGGAPER
;
A
#
# COMPACT_ATOMS: atom_id res chain seq x y z
N VAL A 1 -5.99 15.82 0.80
CA VAL A 1 -4.99 14.73 0.81
C VAL A 1 -4.99 14.09 -0.56
N ALA A 2 -3.85 14.05 -1.24
CA ALA A 2 -3.71 13.36 -2.52
C ALA A 2 -3.23 11.91 -2.32
N THR A 3 -3.83 10.95 -3.02
CA THR A 3 -3.51 9.53 -2.83
C THR A 3 -3.98 8.64 -3.98
N LYS A 4 -3.29 7.50 -4.17
CA LYS A 4 -3.77 6.36 -4.96
C LYS A 4 -4.78 5.49 -4.19
N TYR A 5 -4.90 5.68 -2.88
CA TYR A 5 -5.64 4.80 -1.96
C TYR A 5 -6.78 5.56 -1.26
N PRO A 6 -7.78 6.09 -2.00
CA PRO A 6 -8.77 7.01 -1.44
C PRO A 6 -9.59 6.40 -0.30
N ARG A 7 -9.96 5.12 -0.42
CA ARG A 7 -10.72 4.41 0.64
C ARG A 7 -9.91 4.24 1.91
N LEU A 8 -8.62 3.91 1.77
CA LEU A 8 -7.73 3.75 2.92
C LEU A 8 -7.52 5.08 3.64
N ALA A 9 -7.22 6.14 2.89
CA ALA A 9 -7.05 7.47 3.44
C ALA A 9 -8.34 7.96 4.13
N GLN A 10 -9.50 7.81 3.49
CA GLN A 10 -10.78 8.21 4.08
C GLN A 10 -11.06 7.47 5.40
N ALA A 11 -10.80 6.15 5.44
CA ALA A 11 -10.97 5.36 6.67
C ALA A 11 -10.01 5.82 7.78
N HIS A 12 -8.73 6.03 7.46
CA HIS A 12 -7.70 6.47 8.41
C HIS A 12 -8.03 7.83 9.05
N PHE A 13 -8.32 8.83 8.21
CA PHE A 13 -8.63 10.17 8.70
C PHE A 13 -10.01 10.22 9.38
N GLY A 14 -10.98 9.46 8.89
CA GLY A 14 -12.30 9.33 9.49
C GLY A 14 -12.27 8.72 10.90
N ALA A 15 -11.50 7.65 11.09
CA ALA A 15 -11.32 7.01 12.41
C ALA A 15 -10.66 7.96 13.43
N ALA A 16 -9.82 8.88 12.96
CA ALA A 16 -9.17 9.89 13.78
C ALA A 16 -9.99 11.19 13.96
N GLY A 17 -11.22 11.26 13.42
CA GLY A 17 -12.06 12.47 13.49
C GLY A 17 -11.46 13.67 12.74
N ARG A 18 -10.59 13.44 11.76
CA ARG A 18 -9.90 14.46 10.97
C ARG A 18 -10.61 14.64 9.61
N PRO A 19 -11.45 15.66 9.41
CA PRO A 19 -12.09 15.87 8.11
C PRO A 19 -11.03 16.22 7.06
N VAL A 20 -11.06 15.52 5.92
CA VAL A 20 -10.13 15.75 4.81
C VAL A 20 -10.85 15.61 3.47
N ASP A 21 -10.49 16.48 2.52
CA ASP A 21 -10.85 16.29 1.12
C ASP A 21 -9.87 15.32 0.47
N ILE A 22 -10.39 14.26 -0.14
CA ILE A 22 -9.58 13.25 -0.83
C ILE A 22 -9.51 13.57 -2.32
N ILE A 23 -8.29 13.67 -2.84
CA ILE A 23 -8.00 13.83 -4.26
C ILE A 23 -7.37 12.52 -4.74
N GLN A 24 -8.09 11.78 -5.58
CA GLN A 24 -7.55 10.56 -6.16
C GLN A 24 -6.54 10.92 -7.26
N VAL A 25 -5.33 10.36 -7.16
CA VAL A 25 -4.25 10.53 -8.13
C VAL A 25 -3.83 9.14 -8.64
N ASN A 26 -3.67 8.99 -9.95
CA ASN A 26 -3.31 7.70 -10.57
C ASN A 26 -1.79 7.57 -10.83
N GLY A 27 -1.05 8.69 -10.80
CA GLY A 27 0.38 8.77 -11.11
C GLY A 27 1.25 9.13 -9.91
N ALA A 28 2.35 9.85 -10.15
CA ALA A 28 3.24 10.39 -9.11
C ALA A 28 2.45 11.23 -8.10
N VAL A 29 2.30 10.72 -6.87
CA VAL A 29 1.49 11.38 -5.83
C VAL A 29 2.25 12.56 -5.24
N GLU A 30 3.59 12.48 -5.23
CA GLU A 30 4.53 13.52 -4.82
C GLU A 30 4.40 14.82 -5.62
N VAL A 31 3.79 14.78 -6.82
CA VAL A 31 3.55 15.96 -7.66
C VAL A 31 2.39 16.81 -7.12
N ALA A 32 1.42 16.21 -6.41
CA ALA A 32 0.24 16.94 -5.95
C ALA A 32 0.58 18.08 -4.96
N PRO A 33 1.50 17.91 -3.98
CA PRO A 33 2.03 19.03 -3.20
C PRO A 33 2.76 20.08 -4.03
N LEU A 34 3.58 19.68 -5.00
CA LEU A 34 4.36 20.59 -5.85
C LEU A 34 3.47 21.51 -6.69
N LEU A 35 2.33 21.01 -7.14
CA LEU A 35 1.33 21.78 -7.90
C LEU A 35 0.29 22.46 -7.01
N HIS A 36 0.49 22.49 -5.69
CA HIS A 36 -0.43 23.04 -4.71
C HIS A 36 -1.85 22.44 -4.74
N LEU A 37 -1.99 21.20 -5.22
CA LEU A 37 -3.26 20.48 -5.24
C LEU A 37 -3.60 19.89 -3.87
N SER A 38 -2.59 19.63 -3.03
CA SER A 38 -2.79 19.05 -1.70
C SER A 38 -1.70 19.44 -0.72
N HIS A 39 -2.08 19.63 0.55
CA HIS A 39 -1.12 19.83 1.65
C HIS A 39 -0.46 18.53 2.14
N TRP A 40 -1.12 17.39 1.91
CA TRP A 40 -0.74 16.08 2.44
C TRP A 40 -0.91 15.02 1.38
N ILE A 41 -0.04 14.00 1.41
CA ILE A 41 -0.17 12.80 0.60
C ILE A 41 -0.32 11.56 1.47
N VAL A 42 -0.93 10.53 0.90
CA VAL A 42 -0.89 9.16 1.40
C VAL A 42 -0.41 8.28 0.25
N ASP A 43 0.75 7.66 0.39
CA ASP A 43 1.31 6.75 -0.60
C ASP A 43 2.08 5.60 0.07
N LEU A 44 2.35 4.55 -0.69
CA LEU A 44 3.20 3.44 -0.26
C LEU A 44 4.67 3.86 -0.35
N VAL A 45 5.42 3.64 0.72
CA VAL A 45 6.85 3.97 0.80
C VAL A 45 7.65 2.78 1.33
N ASP A 46 8.90 2.69 0.89
CA ASP A 46 9.87 1.69 1.35
C ASP A 46 10.98 2.39 2.16
N THR A 47 12.14 2.69 1.56
CA THR A 47 13.24 3.41 2.24
C THR A 47 12.97 4.91 2.51
N GLY A 48 11.85 5.45 2.01
CA GLY A 48 11.51 6.87 2.09
C GLY A 48 12.37 7.81 1.23
N ASN A 49 13.31 7.29 0.43
CA ASN A 49 14.21 8.11 -0.39
C ASN A 49 13.46 8.98 -1.42
N THR A 50 12.41 8.43 -2.04
CA THR A 50 11.56 9.14 -3.00
C THR A 50 10.84 10.33 -2.35
N LEU A 51 10.39 10.20 -1.10
CA LEU A 51 9.77 11.32 -0.38
C LEU A 51 10.78 12.45 -0.15
N ARG A 52 11.97 12.11 0.36
CA ARG A 52 13.03 13.08 0.67
C ARG A 52 13.49 13.84 -0.58
N ALA A 53 13.62 13.13 -1.71
CA ALA A 53 13.99 13.74 -3.00
C ALA A 53 12.97 14.80 -3.47
N ASN A 54 11.72 14.70 -3.03
CA ASN A 54 10.64 15.65 -3.34
C ASN A 54 10.37 16.64 -2.20
N GLY A 55 11.26 16.75 -1.21
CA GLY A 55 11.10 17.64 -0.05
C GLY A 55 9.99 17.22 0.92
N LEU A 56 9.51 15.98 0.79
CA LEU A 56 8.47 15.42 1.66
C LEU A 56 9.11 14.69 2.85
N HIS A 57 8.38 14.70 3.95
CA HIS A 57 8.79 14.06 5.19
C HIS A 57 7.64 13.18 5.70
N GLU A 58 7.98 11.98 6.13
CA GLU A 58 7.02 11.05 6.71
C GLU A 58 6.49 11.57 8.04
N ARG A 59 5.19 11.41 8.28
CA ARG A 59 4.52 11.88 9.51
C ARG A 59 3.91 10.78 10.33
N GLU A 60 3.25 9.84 9.66
CA GLU A 60 2.41 8.84 10.29
C GLU A 60 2.36 7.62 9.36
N THR A 61 2.64 6.46 9.92
CA THR A 61 2.44 5.17 9.25
C THR A 61 0.98 4.76 9.40
N ILE A 62 0.30 4.50 8.28
CA ILE A 62 -1.11 4.08 8.28
C ILE A 62 -1.23 2.56 8.46
N LEU A 63 -0.40 1.81 7.73
CA LEU A 63 -0.31 0.36 7.83
C LEU A 63 1.05 -0.12 7.32
N GLU A 64 1.48 -1.24 7.85
CA GLU A 64 2.55 -2.06 7.28
C GLU A 64 1.96 -3.00 6.22
N CYS A 65 2.68 -3.23 5.13
CA CYS A 65 2.20 -4.10 4.06
C CYS A 65 3.23 -5.17 3.68
N GLY A 66 2.74 -6.30 3.20
CA GLY A 66 3.56 -7.41 2.75
C GLY A 66 2.90 -8.16 1.62
N ALA A 67 3.71 -8.89 0.85
CA ALA A 67 3.20 -9.74 -0.21
C ALA A 67 2.45 -10.94 0.42
N VAL A 68 1.25 -11.23 -0.10
CA VAL A 68 0.45 -12.38 0.31
C VAL A 68 0.01 -13.17 -0.91
N LEU A 69 0.00 -14.51 -0.80
CA LEU A 69 -0.56 -15.36 -1.83
C LEU A 69 -2.08 -15.44 -1.67
N VAL A 70 -2.82 -14.90 -2.63
CA VAL A 70 -4.29 -14.94 -2.65
C VAL A 70 -4.78 -15.95 -3.67
N ALA A 71 -5.65 -16.88 -3.25
CA ALA A 71 -6.24 -17.89 -4.11
C ALA A 71 -7.77 -17.78 -4.15
N ASN A 72 -8.35 -17.95 -5.35
CA ASN A 72 -9.78 -18.14 -5.49
C ASN A 72 -10.20 -19.48 -4.88
N ARG A 73 -11.18 -19.46 -3.97
CA ARG A 73 -11.63 -20.65 -3.22
C ARG A 73 -12.12 -21.80 -4.12
N ALA A 74 -12.82 -21.50 -5.21
CA ALA A 74 -13.33 -22.53 -6.12
C ALA A 74 -12.18 -23.17 -6.91
N SER A 75 -11.29 -22.33 -7.48
CA SER A 75 -10.09 -22.80 -8.18
C SER A 75 -9.18 -23.62 -7.28
N GLN A 76 -9.01 -23.20 -6.02
CA GLN A 76 -8.19 -23.90 -5.03
C GLN A 76 -8.67 -25.34 -4.81
N LYS A 77 -9.98 -25.54 -4.64
CA LYS A 77 -10.55 -26.89 -4.46
C LYS A 77 -10.38 -27.77 -5.69
N LEU A 78 -10.54 -27.20 -6.89
CA LEU A 78 -10.45 -27.94 -8.14
C LEU A 78 -9.01 -28.26 -8.57
N LYS A 79 -8.03 -27.47 -8.10
CA LYS A 79 -6.62 -27.55 -8.53
C LYS A 79 -5.68 -27.67 -7.32
N LEU A 80 -6.11 -28.38 -6.29
CA LEU A 80 -5.43 -28.42 -4.98
C LEU A 80 -3.93 -28.72 -5.11
N GLU A 81 -3.58 -29.79 -5.83
CA GLU A 81 -2.18 -30.20 -6.05
C GLU A 81 -1.31 -29.08 -6.64
N ARG A 82 -1.84 -28.32 -7.60
CA ARG A 82 -1.12 -27.20 -8.22
C ARG A 82 -0.89 -26.06 -7.21
N TYR A 83 -1.84 -25.80 -6.33
CA TYR A 83 -1.68 -24.78 -5.30
C TYR A 83 -0.68 -25.23 -4.23
N LEU A 84 -0.73 -26.48 -3.78
CA LEU A 84 0.24 -27.03 -2.83
C LEU A 84 1.67 -26.97 -3.38
N ALA A 85 1.88 -27.40 -4.62
CA ALA A 85 3.18 -27.32 -5.27
C ALA A 85 3.69 -25.88 -5.46
N LEU A 86 2.78 -24.91 -5.66
CA LEU A 86 3.15 -23.49 -5.72
C LEU A 86 3.53 -22.95 -4.34
N MET A 87 2.77 -23.31 -3.30
CA MET A 87 3.06 -22.93 -1.92
C MET A 87 4.42 -23.44 -1.48
N GLU A 88 4.73 -24.72 -1.72
CA GLU A 88 6.03 -25.31 -1.39
C GLU A 88 7.19 -24.60 -2.10
N LYS A 89 7.02 -24.24 -3.38
CA LYS A 89 8.04 -23.47 -4.12
C LYS A 89 8.24 -22.07 -3.57
N LEU A 90 7.17 -21.40 -3.15
CA LEU A 90 7.25 -20.06 -2.57
C LEU A 90 7.85 -20.09 -1.17
N GLU A 91 7.54 -21.11 -0.36
CA GLU A 91 8.15 -21.33 0.95
C GLU A 91 9.64 -21.67 0.83
N GLY A 92 10.03 -22.51 -0.14
CA GLY A 92 11.43 -22.84 -0.39
C GLY A 92 12.25 -21.70 -0.99
N ALA A 93 11.60 -20.74 -1.66
CA ALA A 93 12.24 -19.53 -2.21
C ALA A 93 12.25 -18.35 -1.23
N GLY A 94 11.37 -18.36 -0.22
CA GLY A 94 11.27 -17.34 0.81
C GLY A 94 12.22 -17.61 1.97
N GLY A 95 13.19 -16.73 2.19
CA GLY A 95 13.85 -16.65 3.50
C GLY A 95 12.82 -16.36 4.59
N ALA A 96 13.10 -16.80 5.83
CA ALA A 96 12.21 -16.63 6.98
C ALA A 96 11.66 -15.20 7.06
N PRO A 97 10.37 -15.01 7.41
CA PRO A 97 9.79 -13.68 7.49
C PRO A 97 10.55 -12.84 8.53
N GLU A 98 11.16 -11.74 8.10
CA GLU A 98 11.55 -10.66 9.02
C GLU A 98 10.26 -10.12 9.64
N ARG A 99 10.11 -10.34 10.95
CA ARG A 99 8.99 -9.88 11.76
C ARG A 99 9.22 -8.46 12.24
#